data_AF-A0A928GR17-F1
#
_entry.id   AF-A0A928GR17-F1
#
_cell.length_a   1.000
_cell.length_b   1.000
_cell.length_c   1.000
_cell.angle_alpha   90.00
_cell.angle_beta   90.00
_cell.angle_gamma   90.00
#
_symmetry.space_group_name_H-M   'P 1'
#
loop_
_entity.id
_entity.type
_entity.pdbx_description
1 polymer ?
#
loop_
_entity_poly.entity_id
_entity_poly.type
_entity_poly.pdbx_seq_one_letter_code
_entity_poly.pdbx_strand_id
1 'polypeptide(L)'
;METNGLKILALSVLLLLMSCNNKETEVATPNVLLSEPQMVDIMTDVQILENAINYRRGKNISTNNLKTKGYDAIFSHYGITDSILFENMDYYNDNPVMMKRVMDSVEMRFQEIKKGLK
;
A
#
# COMPACT_ATOMS: atom_id res chain seq x y z
N MET A 1 3.51 -29.19 -38.79
CA MET A 1 3.15 -27.94 -38.07
C MET A 1 2.67 -28.19 -36.64
N GLU A 2 2.71 -29.43 -36.11
CA GLU A 2 2.25 -29.76 -34.74
C GLU A 2 3.34 -29.67 -33.65
N THR A 3 4.60 -29.93 -33.99
CA THR A 3 5.69 -30.00 -33.00
C THR A 3 6.13 -28.64 -32.45
N ASN A 4 5.85 -27.55 -33.18
CA ASN A 4 6.22 -26.20 -32.78
C ASN A 4 5.26 -25.64 -31.71
N GLY A 5 3.98 -26.02 -31.75
CA GLY A 5 3.00 -25.59 -30.75
C GLY A 5 3.29 -26.16 -29.36
N LEU A 6 3.67 -27.44 -29.30
CA LEU A 6 4.05 -28.08 -28.03
C LEU A 6 5.31 -27.46 -27.41
N LYS A 7 6.29 -27.08 -28.26
CA LYS A 7 7.50 -26.38 -27.82
C LYS A 7 7.20 -24.97 -27.30
N ILE A 8 6.32 -24.22 -27.97
CA ILE A 8 5.89 -22.89 -27.52
C ILE A 8 5.14 -23.00 -26.19
N LEU A 9 4.22 -23.97 -26.05
CA LEU A 9 3.49 -24.19 -24.81
C LEU A 9 4.43 -24.56 -23.65
N ALA A 10 5.39 -25.47 -23.90
CA ALA A 10 6.39 -25.85 -22.91
C ALA A 10 7.29 -24.67 -22.50
N LEU A 11 7.68 -23.81 -23.45
CA LEU A 11 8.48 -22.62 -23.18
C LEU A 11 7.71 -21.58 -22.36
N SER A 12 6.42 -21.37 -22.65
CA SER A 12 5.54 -20.50 -21.87
C SER A 12 5.37 -20.99 -20.43
N VAL A 13 5.23 -22.30 -20.22
CA VAL A 13 5.14 -22.90 -18.88
C VAL A 13 6.46 -22.76 -18.12
N LEU A 14 7.60 -22.92 -18.80
CA LEU A 14 8.93 -22.76 -18.19
C LEU A 14 9.20 -21.31 -17.73
N LEU A 15 8.72 -20.32 -18.50
CA LEU A 15 8.83 -18.89 -18.15
C LEU A 15 8.00 -18.52 -16.91
N LEU A 16 6.85 -19.19 -16.69
CA LEU A 16 6.05 -18.97 -15.48
C LEU A 16 6.74 -19.48 -14.21
N LEU A 17 7.62 -20.48 -14.32
CA LEU A 17 8.36 -21.04 -13.19
C LEU A 17 9.54 -20.16 -12.74
N MET A 18 10.03 -19.24 -13.58
CA MET A 18 11.11 -18.30 -13.23
C MET A 18 10.62 -17.04 -12.50
N SER A 19 9.31 -16.84 -12.35
CA SER A 19 8.75 -15.65 -11.69
C SER A 19 8.85 -15.68 -10.16
N CYS A 20 9.19 -16.81 -9.55
CA CYS A 20 9.43 -16.91 -8.11
C CYS A 20 10.93 -16.82 -7.80
N ASN A 21 11.52 -15.64 -8.04
CA ASN A 21 12.77 -15.29 -7.40
C ASN A 21 12.45 -14.65 -6.05
N ASN A 22 12.32 -15.49 -5.01
CA ASN A 22 12.40 -15.04 -3.62
C ASN A 22 13.86 -14.64 -3.36
N LYS A 23 14.28 -13.52 -3.94
CA LYS A 23 15.44 -12.83 -3.42
C LYS A 23 14.96 -12.26 -2.10
N GLU A 24 15.35 -12.88 -1.00
CA GLU A 24 15.48 -12.19 0.27
C GLU A 24 16.52 -11.08 0.03
N THR A 25 16.09 -10.00 -0.60
CA THR A 25 16.78 -8.72 -0.46
C THR A 25 16.62 -8.39 1.00
N GLU A 26 17.73 -8.35 1.75
CA GLU A 26 17.76 -7.73 3.07
C GLU A 26 17.23 -6.31 2.89
N VAL A 27 15.97 -6.11 3.26
CA VAL A 27 15.36 -4.81 3.18
C VAL A 27 15.86 -4.05 4.38
N ALA A 28 16.54 -2.94 4.08
CA ALA A 28 17.11 -2.09 5.09
C ALA A 28 15.98 -1.69 6.05
N THR A 29 16.15 -2.03 7.33
CA THR A 29 15.22 -1.57 8.36
C THR A 29 15.27 -0.04 8.38
N PRO A 30 14.11 0.66 8.28
CA PRO A 30 14.07 2.11 8.31
C PRO A 30 14.72 2.66 9.58
N ASN A 31 15.35 3.84 9.48
CA ASN A 31 15.93 4.51 10.65
C ASN A 31 14.87 4.81 11.72
N VAL A 32 13.63 5.06 11.27
CA VAL A 32 12.45 5.22 12.12
C VAL A 32 11.45 4.14 11.73
N LEU A 33 11.40 3.05 12.50
CA LEU A 33 10.47 1.95 12.28
C LEU A 33 9.12 2.26 12.97
N LEU A 34 8.08 2.41 12.15
CA LEU A 34 6.70 2.53 12.62
C LEU A 34 6.21 1.15 13.06
N SER A 35 5.59 1.09 14.24
CA SER A 35 4.93 -0.13 14.71
C SER A 35 3.70 -0.47 13.85
N GLU A 36 3.28 -1.74 13.87
CA GLU A 36 2.12 -2.19 13.10
C GLU A 36 0.85 -1.37 13.42
N PRO A 37 0.54 -1.05 14.70
CA PRO A 37 -0.56 -0.15 15.04
C PRO A 37 -0.42 1.26 14.43
N GLN A 38 0.78 1.85 14.47
CA GLN A 38 1.02 3.17 13.87
C GLN A 38 0.82 3.14 12.36
N MET A 39 1.29 2.09 11.67
CA MET A 39 1.04 1.91 10.25
C MET A 39 -0.46 1.78 9.97
N VAL A 40 -1.19 1.04 10.80
CA VAL A 40 -2.65 0.94 10.67
C VAL A 40 -3.32 2.31 10.86
N ASP A 41 -2.93 3.09 11.87
CA ASP A 41 -3.43 4.45 12.10
C ASP A 41 -3.20 5.35 10.87
N ILE A 42 -1.94 5.47 10.45
CA ILE A 42 -1.52 6.35 9.36
C ILE A 42 -2.17 5.94 8.04
N MET A 43 -2.16 4.64 7.71
CA MET A 43 -2.74 4.15 6.45
C MET A 43 -4.26 4.31 6.41
N THR A 44 -4.94 4.23 7.56
CA THR A 44 -6.38 4.55 7.65
C THR A 44 -6.63 5.99 7.21
N ASP A 45 -5.90 6.95 7.78
CA ASP A 45 -6.07 8.37 7.45
C ASP A 45 -5.67 8.70 6.01
N VAL A 46 -4.59 8.10 5.50
CA VAL A 46 -4.18 8.22 4.10
C VAL A 46 -5.30 7.72 3.17
N GLN A 47 -5.91 6.57 3.46
CA GLN A 47 -6.99 6.05 2.64
C GLN A 47 -8.26 6.91 2.74
N ILE A 48 -8.56 7.52 3.89
CA ILE A 48 -9.65 8.51 4.02
C ILE A 48 -9.39 9.71 3.10
N LEU A 49 -8.18 10.28 3.15
CA LEU A 49 -7.78 11.41 2.33
C LEU A 49 -7.87 11.06 0.84
N GLU A 50 -7.32 9.92 0.43
CA GLU A 50 -7.33 9.48 -0.97
C GLU A 50 -8.76 9.22 -1.47
N ASN A 51 -9.64 8.66 -0.63
CA ASN A 51 -11.06 8.52 -0.98
C ASN A 51 -11.74 9.88 -1.19
N ALA A 52 -11.45 10.89 -0.36
CA ALA A 52 -11.98 12.24 -0.52
C ALA A 52 -11.43 12.93 -1.79
N ILE A 53 -10.14 12.75 -2.09
CA ILE A 53 -9.49 13.22 -3.33
C ILE A 53 -10.15 12.57 -4.54
N ASN A 54 -10.31 11.24 -4.53
CA ASN A 54 -10.90 10.48 -5.62
C ASN A 54 -12.36 10.89 -5.87
N TYR A 55 -13.14 11.10 -4.82
CA TYR A 55 -14.49 11.61 -4.91
C TYR A 55 -14.57 12.99 -5.60
N ARG A 56 -13.69 13.93 -5.20
CA ARG A 56 -13.63 15.26 -5.83
C ARG A 56 -13.15 15.20 -7.27
N ARG A 57 -12.15 14.36 -7.56
CA ARG A 57 -11.65 14.13 -8.91
C ARG A 57 -12.76 13.62 -9.84
N GLY A 58 -13.57 12.67 -9.37
CA GLY A 58 -14.75 12.17 -10.11
C GLY A 58 -15.82 13.23 -10.40
N LYS A 59 -15.78 14.36 -9.67
CA LYS A 59 -16.65 15.53 -9.89
C LYS A 59 -15.97 16.66 -10.67
N ASN A 60 -14.77 16.44 -11.21
CA ASN A 60 -13.94 17.47 -11.84
C ASN A 60 -13.64 18.68 -10.93
N ILE A 61 -13.61 18.47 -9.61
CA ILE A 61 -13.25 19.49 -8.62
C ILE A 61 -11.73 19.42 -8.39
N SER A 62 -11.08 20.58 -8.35
CA SER A 62 -9.64 20.66 -8.06
C SER A 62 -9.27 20.01 -6.72
N THR A 63 -8.23 19.18 -6.73
CA THR A 63 -7.76 18.41 -5.58
C THR A 63 -6.41 18.86 -5.05
N ASN A 64 -5.68 19.75 -5.73
CA ASN A 64 -4.31 20.12 -5.37
C ASN A 64 -4.19 20.60 -3.93
N ASN A 65 -5.06 21.54 -3.51
CA ASN A 65 -5.07 22.08 -2.15
C ASN A 65 -5.41 20.99 -1.12
N LEU A 66 -6.40 20.15 -1.42
CA LEU A 66 -6.79 19.04 -0.53
C LEU A 66 -5.66 18.04 -0.37
N LYS A 67 -4.97 17.68 -1.47
CA LYS A 67 -3.85 16.74 -1.45
C LYS A 67 -2.71 17.29 -0.60
N THR A 68 -2.22 18.49 -0.90
CA THR A 68 -1.09 19.09 -0.17
C THR A 68 -1.42 19.24 1.31
N LYS A 69 -2.51 19.95 1.65
CA LYS A 69 -2.87 20.17 3.05
C LYS A 69 -3.25 18.89 3.80
N GLY A 70 -3.84 17.92 3.10
CA GLY A 70 -4.24 16.65 3.69
C GLY A 70 -3.03 15.84 4.13
N TYR A 71 -2.05 15.67 3.23
CA TYR A 71 -0.81 14.97 3.58
C TYR A 71 0.00 15.74 4.64
N ASP A 72 0.10 17.07 4.53
CA ASP A 72 0.76 17.90 5.55
C ASP A 72 0.11 17.71 6.94
N ALA A 73 -1.22 17.65 7.00
CA ALA A 73 -1.95 17.43 8.24
C ALA A 73 -1.71 16.03 8.82
N ILE A 74 -1.73 14.98 7.98
CA ILE A 74 -1.44 13.60 8.41
C ILE A 74 -0.01 13.52 8.97
N PHE A 75 0.98 14.01 8.22
CA PHE A 75 2.38 13.97 8.63
C PHE A 75 2.63 14.75 9.92
N SER A 76 2.02 15.94 10.04
CA SER A 76 2.08 16.72 11.27
C SER A 76 1.38 16.04 12.45
N HIS A 77 0.28 15.32 12.23
CA HIS A 77 -0.47 14.65 13.29
C HIS A 77 0.34 13.49 13.90
N TYR A 78 0.99 12.70 13.05
CA TYR A 78 1.78 11.53 13.47
C TYR A 78 3.25 11.84 13.76
N GLY A 79 3.72 13.07 13.50
CA GLY A 79 5.11 13.47 13.71
C GLY A 79 6.09 12.77 12.76
N ILE A 80 5.65 12.50 11.52
CA ILE A 80 6.44 11.79 10.50
C ILE A 80 6.70 12.69 9.29
N THR A 81 7.57 12.23 8.40
CA THR A 81 7.77 12.80 7.06
C THR A 81 7.26 11.84 5.98
N ASP A 82 7.17 12.32 4.75
CA ASP A 82 6.91 11.48 3.58
C ASP A 82 7.95 10.36 3.41
N SER A 83 9.24 10.65 3.64
CA SER A 83 10.32 9.64 3.61
C SER A 83 10.11 8.54 4.65
N ILE A 84 9.72 8.89 5.88
CA ILE A 84 9.44 7.90 6.93
C ILE A 84 8.30 6.99 6.50
N LEU A 85 7.21 7.54 5.97
CA LEU A 85 6.10 6.71 5.49
C LEU A 85 6.53 5.81 4.33
N PHE A 86 7.30 6.35 3.37
CA PHE A 86 7.78 5.59 2.21
C PHE A 86 8.70 4.43 2.60
N GLU A 87 9.70 4.67 3.43
CA GLU A 87 10.63 3.64 3.92
C GLU A 87 9.90 2.55 4.71
N ASN A 88 8.88 2.92 5.49
CA ASN A 88 8.07 1.94 6.20
C ASN A 88 7.14 1.17 5.26
N MET A 89 6.58 1.81 4.22
CA MET A 89 5.82 1.08 3.20
C MET A 89 6.67 0.00 2.54
N ASP A 90 7.92 0.30 2.17
CA ASP A 90 8.86 -0.67 1.63
C ASP A 90 9.11 -1.81 2.64
N TYR A 91 9.50 -1.48 3.87
CA TYR A 91 9.74 -2.45 4.94
C TYR A 91 8.56 -3.42 5.17
N TYR A 92 7.33 -2.91 5.22
CA TYR A 92 6.15 -3.77 5.42
C TYR A 92 5.82 -4.57 4.14
N ASN A 93 5.98 -4.00 2.95
CA ASN A 93 5.70 -4.68 1.67
C ASN A 93 6.62 -5.89 1.45
N ASP A 94 7.86 -5.80 1.91
CA ASP A 94 8.82 -6.88 1.81
C ASP A 94 8.54 -8.07 2.75
N ASN A 95 7.64 -7.88 3.72
CA ASN A 95 7.02 -8.98 4.44
C ASN A 95 5.50 -9.04 4.15
N PRO A 96 5.08 -9.83 3.14
CA PRO A 96 3.67 -9.91 2.74
C PRO A 96 2.73 -10.31 3.88
N VAL A 97 3.20 -11.09 4.86
CA VAL A 97 2.40 -11.48 6.03
C VAL A 97 2.15 -10.28 6.95
N MET A 98 3.16 -9.42 7.18
CA MET A 98 2.98 -8.19 7.94
C MET A 98 2.09 -7.19 7.21
N MET A 99 2.36 -6.92 5.92
CA MET A 99 1.53 -6.00 5.14
C MET A 99 0.07 -6.44 5.08
N LYS A 100 -0.18 -7.75 4.94
CA LYS A 100 -1.54 -8.28 4.98
C LYS A 100 -2.25 -7.95 6.29
N ARG A 101 -1.59 -8.11 7.44
CA ARG A 101 -2.20 -7.77 8.75
C ARG A 101 -2.49 -6.28 8.88
N VAL A 102 -1.59 -5.42 8.40
CA VAL A 102 -1.82 -3.97 8.36
C VAL A 102 -3.08 -3.67 7.54
N MET A 103 -3.17 -4.17 6.31
CA MET A 103 -4.29 -3.89 5.42
C MET A 103 -5.62 -4.49 5.91
N ASP A 104 -5.61 -5.71 6.46
CA ASP A 104 -6.79 -6.31 7.09
C ASP A 104 -7.30 -5.44 8.25
N SER A 105 -6.38 -4.90 9.05
CA SER A 105 -6.71 -4.03 10.19
C SER A 105 -7.24 -2.67 9.76
N VAL A 106 -6.67 -2.09 8.70
CA VAL A 106 -7.17 -0.85 8.08
C VAL A 106 -8.60 -1.04 7.55
N GLU A 107 -8.88 -2.17 6.87
CA GLU A 107 -10.23 -2.47 6.40
C GLU A 107 -11.21 -2.62 7.57
N MET A 108 -10.83 -3.30 8.65
CA MET A 108 -11.67 -3.42 9.85
C MET A 108 -12.03 -2.04 10.43
N ARG A 109 -11.05 -1.14 10.56
CA ARG A 109 -11.29 0.23 11.05
C ARG A 109 -12.23 1.00 10.16
N PHE A 110 -12.12 0.84 8.84
CA PHE A 110 -13.07 1.46 7.94
C PHE A 110 -14.50 0.99 8.15
N GLN A 111 -14.70 -0.30 8.41
CA GLN A 111 -16.02 -0.83 8.69
C GLN A 111 -16.59 -0.28 10.00
N GLU A 112 -15.74 -0.09 11.02
CA GLU A 112 -16.14 0.55 12.28
C GLU A 112 -16.53 2.01 12.09
N ILE A 113 -15.70 2.80 11.41
CA ILE A 113 -15.98 4.20 11.08
C ILE A 113 -17.31 4.31 10.32
N LYS A 114 -17.52 3.47 9.29
CA LYS A 114 -18.78 3.46 8.52
C LYS A 114 -20.00 3.09 9.36
N LYS A 115 -19.86 2.19 10.33
CA LYS A 115 -20.96 1.83 11.24
C LYS A 115 -21.31 2.97 12.20
N GLY A 116 -20.30 3.68 12.72
CA GLY A 116 -20.50 4.82 13.61
C GLY A 116 -21.11 6.06 12.95
N LEU A 117 -21.15 6.11 11.62
CA LEU A 117 -21.78 7.19 10.84
C LEU A 117 -23.27 6.95 10.52
N LYS A 118 -23.84 5.81 10.93
CA LYS A 118 -25.26 5.47 10.77
C LYS A 118 -26.05 5.79 12.03
#